data_AF-A0A559UY12-F1
#
_entry.id   AF-A0A559UY12-F1
#
_cell.length_a   1.000
_cell.length_b   1.000
_cell.length_c   1.000
_cell.angle_alpha   90.00
_cell.angle_beta   90.00
_cell.angle_gamma   90.00
#
_symmetry.space_group_name_H-M   'P 1'
#
loop_
_entity.id
_entity.type
_entity.pdbx_description
1 polymer ?
#
loop_
_entity_poly.entity_id
_entity_poly.type
_entity_poly.pdbx_seq_one_letter_code
_entity_poly.pdbx_strand_id
1 'polypeptide(L)' 'MPPLTYLQNWRMSLAARALRQDSTPVAALARSVGYTSESAFSNAFKRAVGVAPRRYREVARS' A
#
# COMPACT_ATOMS: atom_id res chain seq x y z
N MET A 1 -13.12 -0.66 -16.78
CA MET A 1 -12.59 0.08 -15.60
C MET A 1 -12.09 1.44 -16.08
N PRO A 2 -12.35 2.52 -15.34
CA PRO A 2 -11.72 3.82 -15.61
C PRO A 2 -10.18 3.69 -15.56
N PRO A 3 -9.42 4.37 -16.43
CA PRO A 3 -7.95 4.25 -16.51
C PRO A 3 -7.24 4.52 -15.17
N LEU A 4 -7.81 5.42 -14.36
CA LEU A 4 -7.28 5.79 -13.04
C LEU A 4 -7.31 4.63 -12.04
N THR A 5 -8.30 3.73 -12.13
CA THR A 5 -8.44 2.59 -11.22
C THR A 5 -7.36 1.54 -11.47
N TYR A 6 -6.95 1.33 -12.72
CA TYR A 6 -5.90 0.39 -13.07
C TYR A 6 -4.54 0.84 -12.53
N LEU A 7 -4.21 2.13 -12.69
CA LEU A 7 -2.99 2.71 -12.14
C LEU A 7 -2.97 2.65 -10.60
N GLN A 8 -4.13 2.87 -9.97
CA GLN A 8 -4.25 2.74 -8.52
C GLN A 8 -4.00 1.31 -8.06
N ASN A 9 -4.60 0.32 -8.73
CA ASN A 9 -4.38 -1.09 -8.40
C ASN A 9 -2.92 -1.51 -8.60
N TRP A 10 -2.27 -1.06 -9.68
CA TRP A 10 -0.85 -1.33 -9.91
C TRP A 10 0.05 -0.72 -8.82
N ARG A 11 -0.22 0.54 -8.42
CA ARG A 11 0.48 1.20 -7.30
C ARG A 11 0.32 0.42 -5.99
N MET A 12 -0.87 -0.11 -5.70
CA MET A 12 -1.12 -0.90 -4.49
C MET A 12 -0.41 -2.25 -4.51
N SER A 13 -0.31 -2.90 -5.68
CA SER A 13 0.48 -4.13 -5.85
C SER A 13 1.98 -3.92 -5.59
N LEU A 14 2.53 -2.80 -6.07
CA LEU A 14 3.92 -2.43 -5.80
C LEU A 14 4.13 -2.15 -4.30
N ALA A 15 3.21 -1.42 -3.68
CA ALA A 15 3.25 -1.15 -2.25
C ALA A 15 3.18 -2.45 -1.42
N ALA A 16 2.32 -3.40 -1.81
CA ALA A 16 2.22 -4.70 -1.14
C ALA A 16 3.54 -5.47 -1.22
N ARG A 17 4.22 -5.46 -2.37
CA ARG A 17 5.55 -6.06 -2.51
C ARG A 17 6.58 -5.41 -1.60
N ALA A 18 6.63 -4.08 -1.56
CA ALA A 18 7.54 -3.34 -0.69
C ALA A 18 7.30 -3.64 0.80
N LEU A 19 6.03 -3.76 1.23
CA LEU A 19 5.68 -4.10 2.62
C LEU A 19 6.20 -5.47 3.06
N ARG A 20 6.34 -6.43 2.13
CA ARG A 20 6.87 -7.77 2.42
C ARG A 20 8.39 -7.80 2.44
N GLN A 21 9.02 -7.09 1.51
CA GLN A 21 10.47 -7.18 1.27
C GLN A 21 11.28 -6.25 2.17
N ASP A 22 10.68 -5.16 2.65
CA ASP A 22 11.41 -4.07 3.28
C ASP A 22 10.81 -3.67 4.65
N SER A 23 11.64 -3.07 5.50
CA SER A 23 11.27 -2.43 6.76
C SER A 23 10.92 -0.95 6.62
N THR A 24 10.92 -0.41 5.39
CA THR A 24 10.49 0.95 5.08
C THR A 24 9.22 1.35 5.84
N PRO A 25 9.22 2.46 6.61
CA PRO A 25 8.04 2.95 7.32
C PRO A 25 6.84 3.15 6.39
N VAL A 26 5.63 2.84 6.87
CA VAL A 26 4.40 2.94 6.04
C VAL A 26 4.19 4.38 5.53
N ALA A 27 4.51 5.39 6.34
CA ALA A 27 4.49 6.80 5.92
C ALA A 27 5.46 7.11 4.77
N ALA A 28 6.65 6.51 4.76
CA ALA A 28 7.62 6.72 3.69
C ALA A 28 7.16 6.03 2.40
N LEU A 29 6.60 4.82 2.51
CA LEU A 29 5.99 4.11 1.39
C LEU A 29 4.78 4.87 0.81
N ALA A 30 3.94 5.46 1.66
CA ALA A 30 2.81 6.28 1.23
C ALA A 30 3.28 7.44 0.33
N ARG A 31 4.34 8.14 0.73
CA ARG A 31 4.92 9.23 -0.07
C ARG A 31 5.50 8.73 -1.39
N SER A 32 6.22 7.60 -1.40
CA SER A 32 6.85 7.08 -2.61
C SER A 32 5.83 6.63 -3.67
N VAL A 33 4.65 6.19 -3.26
CA VAL A 33 3.56 5.83 -4.19
C VAL A 33 2.62 6.99 -4.53
N GLY A 34 2.89 8.21 -4.05
CA GLY A 34 2.19 9.44 -4.42
C GLY A 34 1.05 9.85 -3.49
N TYR A 35 1.02 9.35 -2.24
CA TYR A 35 0.06 9.77 -1.23
C TYR A 35 0.70 10.77 -0.26
N THR A 36 -0.02 11.86 0.02
CA THR A 36 0.42 12.90 0.93
C THR A 36 0.24 12.52 2.42
N SER A 37 -0.56 11.50 2.72
CA SER A 37 -0.77 11.02 4.09
C SER A 37 -0.76 9.49 4.19
N GLU A 38 -0.24 8.98 5.31
CA GLU A 38 -0.26 7.54 5.65
C GLU A 38 -1.71 7.02 5.72
N SER A 39 -2.64 7.84 6.20
CA SER A 39 -4.06 7.50 6.34
C SER A 39 -4.74 7.32 4.97
N ALA A 40 -4.50 8.25 4.02
CA ALA A 40 -5.06 8.15 2.67
C ALA A 40 -4.53 6.92 1.93
N PHE A 41 -3.22 6.66 2.05
CA PHE A 41 -2.60 5.44 1.55
C PHE A 41 -3.22 4.19 2.20
N SER A 42 -3.32 4.16 3.53
CA SER A 42 -3.85 3.00 4.25
C SER A 42 -5.29 2.67 3.87
N ASN A 43 -6.13 3.68 3.66
CA ASN A 43 -7.50 3.50 3.18
C ASN A 43 -7.54 2.96 1.75
N ALA A 44 -6.74 3.52 0.85
CA ALA A 44 -6.65 3.04 -0.53
C ALA A 44 -6.11 1.59 -0.60
N PHE A 45 -5.07 1.30 0.18
CA PHE A 45 -4.46 -0.02 0.27
C PHE A 45 -5.45 -1.04 0.83
N LYS A 46 -6.16 -0.73 1.92
CA LYS A 46 -7.18 -1.62 2.47
C LYS A 46 -8.31 -1.90 1.48
N ARG A 47 -8.74 -0.90 0.69
CA ARG A 47 -9.75 -1.11 -0.37
C ARG A 47 -9.24 -2.02 -1.48
N ALA A 48 -7.97 -1.93 -1.86
CA ALA A 48 -7.39 -2.72 -2.95
C ALA A 48 -6.95 -4.13 -2.52
N VAL A 49 -6.44 -4.29 -1.29
CA VAL A 49 -5.79 -5.52 -0.80
C VAL A 49 -6.62 -6.23 0.27
N GLY A 50 -7.66 -5.58 0.81
CA GLY A 50 -8.56 -6.13 1.83
C GLY A 50 -8.10 -5.94 3.28
N VAL A 51 -6.81 -5.69 3.50
CA VAL A 51 -6.22 -5.51 4.85
C VAL A 51 -5.37 -4.26 4.93
N ALA A 52 -5.22 -3.69 6.14
CA ALA A 52 -4.40 -2.51 6.36
C ALA A 52 -2.89 -2.82 6.15
N PRO A 53 -2.08 -1.86 5.66
CA PRO A 53 -0.68 -2.11 5.30
C PRO A 53 0.19 -2.57 6.48
N ARG A 54 -0.04 -2.07 7.70
CA ARG A 54 0.66 -2.56 8.91
C ARG A 54 0.34 -4.03 9.19
N ARG A 55 -0.95 -4.39 9.19
CA ARG A 55 -1.40 -5.77 9.40
C ARG A 55 -0.89 -6.71 8.31
N TYR A 56 -0.89 -6.24 7.06
CA TYR A 56 -0.34 -6.98 5.93
C TYR A 56 1.14 -7.33 6.12
N ARG A 57 1.93 -6.38 6.63
CA ARG A 57 3.35 -6.60 6.95
C ARG A 57 3.56 -7.60 8.08
N GLU A 58 2.76 -7.52 9.15
CA GLU A 58 2.84 -8.47 10.28
C GLU A 58 2.59 -9.91 9.83
N VAL A 59 1.52 -10.12 9.04
CA VAL A 59 1.16 -11.45 8.53
C VAL A 59 2.20 -11.97 7.54
N ALA A 60 2.76 -11.11 6.69
CA ALA A 60 3.78 -11.52 5.71
C ALA A 60 5.15 -11.85 6.33
N ARG A 61 5.37 -11.55 7.62
CA ARG A 61 6.61 -11.81 8.36
C ARG A 61 6.47 -12.93 9.39
N SER A 62 5.27 -13.46 9.57
CA SER A 62 5.01 -14.66 10.38
C SER A 62 5.27 -15.90 9.53
#